data_AF-A0A2J8Y4N5-F1
#
_entry.id   AF-A0A2J8Y4N5-F1
#
_cell.length_a   1.000
_cell.length_b   1.000
_cell.length_c   1.000
_cell.angle_alpha   90.00
_cell.angle_beta   90.00
_cell.angle_gamma   90.00
#
_symmetry.space_group_name_H-M   'P 1'
#
loop_
_entity.id
_entity.type
_entity.pdbx_description
1 polymer ?
#
loop_
_entity_poly.entity_id
_entity_poly.type
_entity_poly.pdbx_seq_one_letter_code
_entity_poly.pdbx_strand_id
1 'polypeptide(L)'
;GGLVEKHYVFLKRLCQVLCALGNQLCALLGADSDVETPSNFGKYLESFLAFTTHPSQFLRSSTQMTWGALFRHEILSRDPLLLAIIPKYLRASMTNLVKPPEPNKER
;
A
#
# COMPACT_ATOMS: atom_id res chain seq x y z
N GLY A 1 11.76 -24.25 -6.53
CA GLY A 1 10.87 -23.76 -7.60
C GLY A 1 9.50 -23.37 -7.07
N GLY A 2 8.57 -24.32 -6.91
CA GLY A 2 7.14 -24.03 -6.75
C GLY A 2 6.65 -23.43 -5.43
N LEU A 3 7.36 -23.59 -4.31
CA LEU A 3 6.97 -22.98 -3.02
C LEU A 3 7.09 -21.45 -3.06
N VAL A 4 8.15 -20.94 -3.70
CA VAL A 4 8.38 -19.49 -3.86
C VAL A 4 7.33 -18.86 -4.78
N GLU A 5 6.95 -19.57 -5.85
CA GLU A 5 5.91 -19.13 -6.79
C GLU A 5 4.54 -19.06 -6.11
N LYS A 6 4.13 -20.11 -5.39
CA LYS A 6 2.88 -20.13 -4.62
C LYS A 6 2.84 -19.01 -3.58
N HIS A 7 3.94 -18.79 -2.86
CA HIS A 7 4.05 -17.70 -1.90
C HIS A 7 3.90 -16.33 -2.57
N TYR A 8 4.53 -16.11 -3.72
CA TYR A 8 4.43 -14.85 -4.44
C TYR A 8 3.02 -14.60 -5.00
N VAL A 9 2.35 -15.64 -5.51
CA VAL A 9 0.94 -15.55 -5.93
C VAL A 9 0.04 -15.17 -4.76
N PHE A 10 0.26 -15.78 -3.58
CA PHE A 10 -0.45 -15.41 -2.36
C PHE A 10 -0.24 -13.93 -2.02
N LEU A 11 1.00 -13.44 -2.03
CA LEU A 11 1.29 -12.02 -1.76
C LEU A 11 0.59 -11.08 -2.74
N LYS A 12 0.50 -11.42 -4.03
CA LYS A 12 -0.26 -10.62 -5.01
C LYS A 12 -1.73 -10.52 -4.63
N ARG A 13 -2.35 -11.63 -4.26
CA ARG A 13 -3.76 -11.66 -3.86
C ARG A 13 -3.98 -10.92 -2.55
N LEU A 14 -3.09 -11.10 -1.57
CA LEU A 14 -3.17 -10.38 -0.30
C LEU A 14 -3.03 -8.87 -0.49
N CYS A 15 -2.11 -8.42 -1.36
CA CYS A 15 -1.99 -7.00 -1.71
C CYS A 15 -3.28 -6.46 -2.31
N GLN A 16 -3.92 -7.19 -3.24
CA GLN A 16 -5.22 -6.81 -3.81
C GLN A 16 -6.31 -6.69 -2.75
N VAL A 17 -6.37 -7.63 -1.80
CA VAL A 17 -7.32 -7.58 -0.68
C VAL A 17 -7.10 -6.33 0.16
N LEU A 18 -5.86 -6.00 0.52
CA LEU A 18 -5.56 -4.78 1.28
C LEU A 18 -5.88 -3.50 0.48
N CYS A 19 -5.61 -3.48 -0.83
CA CYS A 19 -5.96 -2.35 -1.69
C CYS A 19 -7.47 -2.12 -1.72
N ALA A 20 -8.26 -3.18 -1.89
CA ALA A 20 -9.72 -3.12 -1.89
C ALA A 20 -10.25 -2.68 -0.53
N LEU A 21 -9.70 -3.22 0.57
CA LEU A 21 -10.07 -2.85 1.93
C LEU A 21 -9.80 -1.36 2.22
N GLY A 22 -8.64 -0.85 1.83
CA GLY A 22 -8.33 0.58 1.97
C GLY A 22 -9.28 1.46 1.17
N ASN A 23 -9.63 1.07 -0.05
CA ASN A 23 -10.59 1.82 -0.86
C ASN A 23 -12.02 1.78 -0.28
N GLN A 24 -12.42 0.65 0.32
CA GLN A 24 -13.69 0.54 1.04
C GLN A 24 -13.72 1.49 2.25
N LEU A 25 -12.64 1.53 3.05
CA LEU A 25 -12.54 2.47 4.15
C LEU A 25 -12.68 3.93 3.67
N CYS A 26 -11.98 4.30 2.60
CA CYS A 26 -12.09 5.63 1.98
C CYS A 26 -13.48 5.95 1.40
N ALA A 27 -14.30 4.94 1.10
CA ALA A 27 -15.65 5.15 0.58
C ALA A 27 -16.71 5.29 1.69
N LEU A 28 -16.47 4.65 2.83
CA LEU A 28 -17.42 4.58 3.94
C LEU A 28 -17.18 5.65 5.00
N LEU A 29 -15.92 5.93 5.33
CA LEU A 29 -15.57 6.84 6.41
C LEU A 29 -15.99 8.29 6.07
N GLY A 30 -16.91 8.85 6.85
CA GLY A 30 -17.48 10.19 6.61
C GLY A 30 -18.76 10.20 5.77
N ALA A 31 -19.07 9.12 5.05
CA ALA A 31 -20.36 8.93 4.38
C ALA A 31 -21.38 8.25 5.29
N ASP A 32 -20.92 7.31 6.13
CA ASP A 32 -21.71 6.59 7.12
C ASP A 32 -21.32 7.07 8.53
N SER A 33 -22.31 7.48 9.33
CA SER A 33 -22.08 7.98 10.70
C SER A 33 -21.58 6.91 11.67
N ASP A 34 -21.82 5.63 11.36
CA ASP A 34 -21.45 4.51 12.23
C ASP A 34 -20.03 3.99 11.92
N VAL A 35 -19.39 4.51 10.87
CA VAL A 35 -18.04 4.11 10.48
C VAL A 35 -17.03 5.11 11.03
N GLU A 36 -16.24 4.65 12.00
CA GLU A 36 -15.11 5.39 12.56
C GLU A 36 -13.77 4.90 11.99
N THR A 37 -12.71 5.68 12.20
CA THR A 37 -11.34 5.24 11.87
C THR A 37 -11.00 3.96 12.65
N PRO A 38 -10.61 2.86 11.99
CA PRO A 38 -10.32 1.60 12.68
C PRO A 38 -9.19 1.73 13.70
N SER A 39 -9.36 1.15 14.89
CA SER A 39 -8.36 1.18 15.97
C SER A 39 -7.01 0.55 15.59
N ASN A 40 -7.01 -0.34 14.60
CA ASN A 40 -5.84 -1.00 14.04
C ASN A 40 -5.33 -0.35 12.74
N PHE A 41 -5.77 0.86 12.40
CA PHE A 41 -5.37 1.55 11.18
C PHE A 41 -3.85 1.68 11.03
N GLY A 42 -3.12 1.93 12.13
CA GLY A 42 -1.65 1.96 12.11
C GLY A 42 -1.02 0.63 11.63
N LYS A 43 -1.56 -0.51 12.07
CA LYS A 43 -1.09 -1.84 11.64
C LYS A 43 -1.38 -2.09 10.16
N TYR A 44 -2.54 -1.61 9.68
CA TYR A 44 -2.88 -1.64 8.27
C TYR A 44 -1.86 -0.82 7.46
N LEU A 45 -1.57 0.42 7.87
CA LEU A 45 -0.61 1.29 7.17
C LEU A 45 0.80 0.69 7.14
N GLU A 46 1.28 0.12 8.24
CA GLU A 46 2.59 -0.55 8.27
C GLU A 46 2.63 -1.78 7.35
N SER A 47 1.58 -2.60 7.38
CA SER A 47 1.46 -3.77 6.49
C SER A 47 1.40 -3.35 5.03
N PHE A 48 0.68 -2.28 4.72
CA PHE A 48 0.54 -1.76 3.36
C PHE A 48 1.83 -1.10 2.85
N LEU A 49 2.57 -0.43 3.74
CA LEU A 49 3.91 0.08 3.45
C LEU A 49 4.88 -1.06 3.13
N ALA A 50 4.78 -2.21 3.80
CA ALA A 50 5.62 -3.38 3.49
C ALA A 50 5.42 -3.88 2.04
N PHE A 51 4.20 -3.83 1.50
CA PHE A 51 3.96 -4.10 0.07
C PHE A 51 4.56 -3.01 -0.84
N THR A 52 4.60 -1.77 -0.37
CA THR A 52 5.12 -0.60 -1.11
C THR A 52 6.66 -0.56 -1.14
N THR A 53 7.32 -1.19 -0.19
CA THR A 53 8.79 -1.36 -0.15
C THR A 53 9.25 -2.72 -0.70
N HIS A 54 8.33 -3.59 -1.10
CA HIS A 54 8.66 -4.93 -1.58
C HIS A 54 9.42 -4.88 -2.91
N PRO A 55 10.42 -5.75 -3.16
CA PRO A 55 11.21 -5.73 -4.41
C PRO A 55 10.37 -5.88 -5.70
N SER A 56 9.27 -6.63 -5.63
CA SER A 56 8.31 -6.79 -6.74
C SER A 56 7.73 -5.46 -7.21
N GLN A 57 7.98 -5.11 -8.47
CA GLN A 57 7.36 -3.93 -9.11
C GLN A 57 5.82 -4.03 -9.14
N PHE A 58 5.27 -5.23 -9.34
CA PHE A 58 3.83 -5.44 -9.36
C PHE A 58 3.20 -5.09 -8.00
N LEU A 59 3.77 -5.59 -6.90
CA LEU A 59 3.24 -5.32 -5.57
C LEU A 59 3.32 -3.83 -5.24
N ARG A 60 4.44 -3.17 -5.57
CA ARG A 60 4.62 -1.73 -5.35
C ARG A 60 3.64 -0.87 -6.14
N SER A 61 3.51 -1.14 -7.44
CA SER A 61 2.59 -0.38 -8.30
C SER A 61 1.12 -0.58 -7.89
N SER A 62 0.77 -1.77 -7.41
CA SER A 62 -0.60 -2.07 -6.94
C SER A 62 -1.04 -1.17 -5.78
N THR A 63 -0.13 -0.75 -4.90
CA THR A 63 -0.49 0.06 -3.71
C THR A 63 -0.71 1.55 -4.01
N GLN A 64 -0.24 2.06 -5.16
CA GLN A 64 -0.22 3.49 -5.47
C GLN A 64 -1.60 4.14 -5.47
N MET A 65 -2.59 3.49 -6.08
CA MET A 65 -3.96 4.02 -6.16
C MET A 65 -4.59 4.16 -4.78
N THR A 66 -4.43 3.14 -3.92
CA THR A 66 -4.97 3.17 -2.56
C THR A 66 -4.25 4.21 -1.69
N TRP A 67 -2.92 4.36 -1.81
CA TRP A 67 -2.20 5.47 -1.16
C TRP A 67 -2.74 6.83 -1.61
N GLY A 68 -2.97 7.01 -2.90
CA GLY A 68 -3.56 8.22 -3.46
C GLY A 68 -4.99 8.47 -2.94
N ALA A 69 -5.77 7.44 -2.67
CA ALA A 69 -7.08 7.58 -2.05
C ALA A 69 -6.95 8.00 -0.58
N LEU A 70 -6.10 7.33 0.21
CA LEU A 70 -5.86 7.64 1.62
C LEU A 70 -5.38 9.08 1.82
N PHE A 71 -4.41 9.55 1.03
CA PHE A 71 -3.86 10.90 1.15
C PHE A 71 -4.81 12.01 0.71
N ARG A 72 -5.79 11.70 -0.15
CA ARG A 72 -6.80 12.66 -0.60
C ARG A 72 -8.08 12.63 0.24
N HIS A 73 -8.28 11.60 1.06
CA HIS A 73 -9.47 11.45 1.88
C HIS A 73 -9.52 12.53 2.97
N GLU A 74 -10.65 13.21 3.10
CA GLU A 74 -10.77 14.42 3.93
C GLU A 74 -10.53 14.18 5.42
N ILE A 75 -10.90 12.99 5.92
CA ILE A 75 -10.69 12.58 7.31
C ILE A 75 -9.29 11.98 7.49
N LEU A 76 -8.91 11.03 6.62
CA LEU A 76 -7.68 10.24 6.83
C LEU A 76 -6.42 11.05 6.54
N SER A 77 -6.48 12.04 5.63
CA SER A 77 -5.37 12.95 5.35
C SER A 77 -4.92 13.77 6.56
N ARG A 78 -5.76 13.86 7.60
CA ARG A 78 -5.48 14.54 8.86
C ARG A 78 -5.20 13.57 10.01
N ASP A 79 -5.34 12.27 9.77
CA ASP A 79 -5.10 11.25 10.80
C ASP A 79 -3.62 11.22 11.19
N PRO A 80 -3.29 11.29 12.50
CA PRO A 80 -1.90 11.32 12.96
C PRO A 80 -1.07 10.12 12.52
N LEU A 81 -1.67 8.93 12.38
CA LEU A 81 -0.97 7.72 11.96
C LEU A 81 -0.63 7.78 10.47
N LEU A 82 -1.53 8.31 9.64
CA LEU A 82 -1.25 8.54 8.22
C LEU A 82 -0.16 9.62 8.05
N LEU A 83 -0.24 10.71 8.80
CA LEU A 83 0.78 11.76 8.76
C LEU A 83 2.16 11.22 9.17
N ALA A 84 2.22 10.38 10.20
CA ALA A 84 3.46 9.79 10.70
C ALA A 84 4.13 8.83 9.69
N ILE A 85 3.36 8.22 8.77
CA ILE A 85 3.92 7.27 7.79
C ILE A 85 4.43 7.95 6.51
N ILE A 86 4.02 9.19 6.22
CA ILE A 86 4.42 9.93 5.01
C ILE A 86 5.93 9.94 4.77
N PRO A 87 6.80 10.24 5.76
CA PRO A 87 8.25 10.25 5.53
C PRO A 87 8.79 8.88 5.06
N LYS A 88 8.24 7.79 5.60
CA LYS A 88 8.61 6.42 5.21
C LYS A 88 8.10 6.10 3.81
N TYR A 89 6.86 6.49 3.49
CA TYR A 89 6.25 6.33 2.17
C TYR A 89 7.03 7.10 1.08
N LEU A 90 7.39 8.36 1.33
CA LEU A 90 8.15 9.17 0.38
C LEU A 90 9.53 8.57 0.12
N ARG A 91 10.22 8.10 1.17
CA ARG A 91 11.50 7.40 1.04
C ARG A 91 11.38 6.16 0.15
N ALA A 92 10.37 5.32 0.40
CA ALA A 92 10.09 4.14 -0.43
C ALA A 92 9.79 4.53 -1.89
N SER A 93 8.99 5.57 -2.09
CA SER A 93 8.59 6.05 -3.42
C SER A 93 9.78 6.59 -4.22
N MET A 94 10.70 7.32 -3.59
CA MET A 94 11.92 7.80 -4.24
C MET A 94 12.79 6.63 -4.73
N THR A 95 12.94 5.57 -3.93
CA THR A 95 13.68 4.37 -4.37
C THR A 95 12.99 3.64 -5.53
N ASN A 96 11.67 3.82 -5.68
CA ASN A 96 10.89 3.21 -6.77
C ASN A 96 10.99 3.97 -8.09
N LEU A 97 11.46 5.23 -8.08
CA LEU A 97 11.66 6.04 -9.28
C LEU A 97 12.96 5.72 -10.02
N VAL A 98 13.88 5.00 -9.38
CA VAL A 98 15.12 4.54 -10.01
C VAL A 98 14.76 3.42 -10.99
N LYS A 99 15.07 3.60 -12.29
CA LYS A 99 14.83 2.58 -13.31
C LYS A 99 15.59 1.31 -12.90
N PRO A 100 14.89 0.18 -12.62
CA PRO A 100 15.57 -1.05 -12.28
C PRO A 100 16.35 -1.56 -13.49
N PRO A 101 17.47 -2.29 -13.27
CA PRO A 101 18.22 -2.89 -14.35
C PRO A 101 17.31 -3.83 -15.16
N GLU A 102 17.39 -3.73 -16.48
CA GLU A 102 16.61 -4.56 -17.39
C GLU A 102 17.04 -6.03 -17.25
N PRO A 103 16.09 -6.98 -17.24
CA PRO A 103 16.39 -8.40 -16.98
C PRO A 103 17.29 -9.07 -18.03
N ASN A 104 17.62 -8.39 -19.14
CA ASN A 104 18.39 -8.91 -20.27
C ASN A 104 19.81 -8.34 -20.41
N LYS A 105 20.34 -7.57 -19.45
CA LYS A 105 21.69 -6.96 -19.57
C LYS A 105 22.85 -7.83 -19.05
N GLU A 106 22.61 -9.08 -18.65
CA GLU A 106 23.64 -10.04 -18.22
C GLU A 106 23.67 -11.31 -19.10
N ARG A 107 23.66 -11.14 -20.44
CA ARG A 107 24.03 -12.20 -21.37
C ARG A 107 25.20 -11.78 -22.23
#